data_AF-A0A524GS85-F1
#
_entry.id   AF-A0A524GS85-F1
#
_cell.length_a   1.000
_cell.length_b   1.000
_cell.length_c   1.000
_cell.angle_alpha   90.00
_cell.angle_beta   90.00
_cell.angle_gamma   90.00
#
_symmetry.space_group_name_H-M   'P 1'
#
loop_
_entity.id
_entity.type
_entity.pdbx_description
1 polymer ?
#
loop_
_entity_poly.entity_id
_entity_poly.type
_entity_poly.pdbx_seq_one_letter_code
_entity_poly.pdbx_strand_id
1 'polypeptide(L)'
;MMSEARIPYALDPQGRPVDIYRAEHKLNYYTCIECGSYLDPRQGGVNIWYFAHERLDPTSEECPLRTKEGLEDLLQRFRISPVEKSESNKQIRLVLSPNPYNKTVKLYGILPVLRWEDLTNPAEVNDALNSLTFQGEGIIRPLQLREFHPSEPEAKIELDPNADRYELTIDTQNPRYKSLYLIGNWTAEPISVKDVFSGESNRAERRSSNTRIKKGDTIFIVQKEDFQEKIEGYENLVMGPWKIIKFEVNDKNRKIVNRFIEVSADTDNFYVDIILPPYATPNSESPISGKPESNALIAVTPPRERDPEFEIVSVPLGKENKILSRNGNGVPRIFYPRFPIEGSRRLSVHWGNEHRMINLHAESEKKTFQKPWIEDVELGLELRTDGKRKLLNPWSIEGAISIESVKVKENMINLNLIGPEEFKIDVKGSFSEESDYRGFICMWDTSLEKAESILNSWIKEDCNHIILDYDSLGIIELDIQQPKPWQKKLPDREIENRLRNLSKIPKKTGWSVVREVYGVPLETSHDELPDGVKKQVRRALMKVRRKNEGY
;
A
#
# COMPACT_ATOMS: atom_id res chain seq x y z
N MET A 1 -50.57 -20.92 -0.28
CA MET A 1 -50.05 -20.20 0.90
C MET A 1 -48.72 -19.59 0.49
N MET A 2 -48.70 -18.27 0.27
CA MET A 2 -47.48 -17.56 -0.08
C MET A 2 -46.63 -17.44 1.19
N SER A 3 -45.50 -18.14 1.25
CA SER A 3 -44.52 -17.94 2.31
C SER A 3 -43.97 -16.51 2.19
N GLU A 4 -44.08 -15.73 3.27
CA GLU A 4 -43.50 -14.39 3.35
C GLU A 4 -42.05 -14.37 2.86
N ALA A 5 -41.71 -13.31 2.13
CA ALA A 5 -40.36 -12.97 1.71
C ALA A 5 -39.40 -12.99 2.90
N ARG A 6 -38.40 -13.88 2.90
CA ARG A 6 -37.34 -13.82 3.91
C ARG A 6 -36.14 -13.14 3.28
N ILE A 7 -35.61 -12.06 3.86
CA ILE A 7 -34.25 -11.61 3.52
C ILE A 7 -33.28 -12.40 4.42
N PRO A 8 -32.58 -13.43 3.91
CA PRO A 8 -31.66 -14.24 4.73
C PRO A 8 -30.38 -13.54 5.18
N TYR A 9 -29.95 -12.44 4.55
CA TYR A 9 -28.66 -11.80 4.86
C TYR A 9 -28.74 -10.26 4.86
N ALA A 10 -27.88 -9.63 5.66
CA ALA A 10 -27.68 -8.18 5.69
C ALA A 10 -26.20 -7.84 5.87
N LEU A 11 -25.78 -6.59 5.65
CA LEU A 11 -24.44 -6.12 6.03
C LEU A 11 -24.45 -5.66 7.48
N ASP A 12 -23.48 -6.11 8.28
CA ASP A 12 -23.23 -5.50 9.59
C ASP A 12 -22.54 -4.13 9.47
N PRO A 13 -22.27 -3.40 10.58
CA PRO A 13 -21.63 -2.09 10.52
C PRO A 13 -20.22 -2.11 9.92
N GLN A 14 -19.60 -3.29 9.78
CA GLN A 14 -18.31 -3.47 9.12
C GLN A 14 -18.46 -3.86 7.65
N GLY A 15 -19.68 -3.83 7.10
CA GLY A 15 -19.97 -4.17 5.71
C GLY A 15 -19.92 -5.67 5.41
N ARG A 16 -20.03 -6.54 6.44
CA ARG A 16 -19.93 -7.99 6.25
C ARG A 16 -21.31 -8.61 6.09
N PRO A 17 -21.51 -9.54 5.13
CA PRO A 17 -22.72 -10.33 5.05
C PRO A 17 -22.91 -11.17 6.33
N VAL A 18 -24.00 -10.93 7.04
CA VAL A 18 -24.43 -11.66 8.22
C VAL A 18 -25.71 -12.40 7.89
N ASP A 19 -25.67 -13.72 8.09
CA ASP A 19 -26.86 -14.56 8.02
C ASP A 19 -27.81 -14.18 9.16
N ILE A 20 -29.12 -14.16 8.88
CA ILE A 20 -30.13 -13.87 9.87
C ILE A 20 -30.04 -14.78 11.11
N TYR A 21 -29.58 -16.02 10.97
CA TYR A 21 -29.37 -16.94 12.09
C TYR A 21 -28.19 -16.54 13.00
N ARG A 22 -27.32 -15.63 12.54
CA ARG A 22 -26.19 -15.05 13.29
C ARG A 22 -26.45 -13.60 13.69
N ALA A 23 -27.62 -13.05 13.35
CA ALA A 23 -27.94 -11.66 13.62
C ALA A 23 -28.22 -11.42 15.11
N GLU A 24 -27.64 -10.35 15.63
CA GLU A 24 -27.95 -9.82 16.96
C GLU A 24 -29.17 -8.92 16.89
N HIS A 25 -29.98 -8.87 17.94
CA HIS A 25 -31.17 -8.02 17.98
C HIS A 25 -30.79 -6.58 18.32
N LYS A 26 -30.21 -5.87 17.35
CA LYS A 26 -29.82 -4.47 17.47
C LYS A 26 -30.51 -3.66 16.38
N LEU A 27 -31.29 -2.67 16.79
CA LEU A 27 -31.96 -1.72 15.90
C LEU A 27 -30.93 -0.93 15.10
N ASN A 28 -31.20 -0.68 13.81
CA ASN A 28 -30.34 0.12 12.93
C ASN A 28 -28.89 -0.37 12.87
N TYR A 29 -28.67 -1.66 13.10
CA TYR A 29 -27.33 -2.24 13.14
C TYR A 29 -26.93 -2.86 11.80
N TYR A 30 -27.90 -3.43 11.09
CA TYR A 30 -27.66 -4.03 9.79
C TYR A 30 -28.11 -3.09 8.67
N THR A 31 -27.48 -3.20 7.51
CA THR A 31 -27.84 -2.43 6.32
C THR A 31 -28.04 -3.35 5.13
N CYS A 32 -28.92 -2.96 4.22
CA CYS A 32 -29.14 -3.65 2.97
C CYS A 32 -27.94 -3.46 2.05
N ILE A 33 -27.38 -4.55 1.53
CA ILE A 33 -26.23 -4.50 0.61
C ILE A 33 -26.57 -3.81 -0.72
N GLU A 34 -27.84 -3.76 -1.11
CA GLU A 34 -28.28 -3.13 -2.36
C GLU A 34 -28.57 -1.64 -2.20
N CYS A 35 -29.40 -1.26 -1.24
CA CYS A 35 -29.88 0.11 -1.09
C CYS A 35 -29.27 0.88 0.10
N GLY A 36 -28.42 0.24 0.90
CA GLY A 36 -27.78 0.83 2.08
C GLY A 36 -28.73 1.17 3.23
N SER A 37 -30.03 0.96 3.09
CA SER A 37 -31.02 1.26 4.12
C SER A 37 -30.91 0.29 5.30
N TYR A 38 -31.22 0.76 6.50
CA TYR A 38 -31.19 -0.08 7.70
C TYR A 38 -32.16 -1.26 7.59
N LEU A 39 -31.68 -2.39 8.08
CA LEU A 39 -32.37 -3.67 8.20
C LEU A 39 -32.48 -4.04 9.68
N ASP A 40 -33.68 -4.41 10.10
CA ASP A 40 -33.90 -4.98 11.43
C ASP A 40 -34.12 -6.49 11.33
N PRO A 41 -33.49 -7.29 12.21
CA PRO A 41 -33.84 -8.69 12.36
C PRO A 41 -35.22 -8.81 13.02
N ARG A 42 -36.13 -9.53 12.38
CA ARG A 42 -37.51 -9.77 12.83
C ARG A 42 -37.80 -11.25 12.93
N GLN A 43 -38.69 -11.60 13.85
CA GLN A 43 -39.26 -12.94 13.96
C GLN A 43 -40.59 -12.97 13.19
N GLY A 44 -40.66 -13.80 12.16
CA GLY A 44 -41.87 -14.09 11.40
C GLY A 44 -42.69 -15.21 12.04
N GLY A 45 -43.74 -15.64 11.34
CA GLY A 45 -44.52 -16.82 11.76
C GLY A 45 -43.66 -18.09 11.86
N VAL A 46 -43.96 -18.95 12.84
CA VAL A 46 -43.37 -20.29 13.06
C VAL A 46 -41.83 -20.34 12.90
N ASN A 47 -41.08 -19.80 13.88
CA ASN A 47 -39.62 -19.93 14.00
C ASN A 47 -38.79 -19.46 12.78
N ILE A 48 -39.34 -18.56 11.98
CA ILE A 48 -38.63 -17.95 10.86
C ILE A 48 -38.04 -16.63 11.32
N TRP A 49 -36.72 -16.48 11.23
CA TRP A 49 -36.08 -15.17 11.35
C TRP A 49 -35.86 -14.58 9.96
N TYR A 50 -36.01 -13.27 9.80
CA TYR A 50 -35.70 -12.56 8.56
C TYR A 50 -35.23 -11.12 8.82
N PHE A 51 -34.45 -10.54 7.91
CA PHE A 51 -34.18 -9.10 7.91
C PHE A 51 -35.32 -8.34 7.22
N ALA A 52 -35.63 -7.13 7.68
CA ALA A 52 -36.64 -6.28 7.07
C ALA A 52 -36.20 -4.81 7.02
N HIS A 53 -36.48 -4.13 5.91
CA HIS A 53 -36.27 -2.69 5.79
C HIS A 53 -37.22 -1.94 6.73
N GLU A 54 -36.75 -0.83 7.33
CA GLU A 54 -37.64 0.09 8.06
C GLU A 54 -38.62 0.83 7.11
N ARG A 55 -38.23 1.05 5.84
CA ARG A 55 -38.92 1.95 4.90
C ARG A 55 -39.64 1.30 3.72
N LEU A 56 -39.47 0.00 3.49
CA LEU A 56 -40.11 -0.69 2.36
C LEU A 56 -41.07 -1.75 2.90
N ASP A 57 -42.27 -1.77 2.34
CA ASP A 57 -43.26 -2.82 2.57
C ASP A 57 -42.58 -4.19 2.42
N PRO A 58 -42.63 -5.08 3.43
CA PRO A 58 -42.07 -6.43 3.35
C PRO A 58 -42.60 -7.28 2.17
N THR A 59 -43.59 -6.78 1.43
CA THR A 59 -44.10 -7.40 0.20
C THR A 59 -43.41 -6.97 -1.10
N SER A 60 -42.40 -6.09 -1.09
CA SER A 60 -41.70 -5.72 -2.32
C SER A 60 -41.02 -6.93 -2.97
N GLU A 61 -41.38 -7.24 -4.22
CA GLU A 61 -40.80 -8.33 -5.01
C GLU A 61 -39.44 -7.97 -5.63
N GLU A 62 -38.99 -6.72 -5.48
CA GLU A 62 -37.85 -6.17 -6.22
C GLU A 62 -36.49 -6.41 -5.56
N CYS A 63 -36.43 -6.92 -4.32
CA CYS A 63 -35.15 -7.09 -3.63
C CYS A 63 -34.52 -8.48 -3.89
N PRO A 64 -33.35 -8.56 -4.55
CA PRO A 64 -32.63 -9.81 -4.84
C PRO A 64 -32.20 -10.53 -3.56
N LEU A 65 -32.17 -9.85 -2.42
CA LEU A 65 -31.81 -10.44 -1.13
C LEU A 65 -32.87 -11.35 -0.54
N ARG A 66 -34.05 -11.50 -1.16
CA ARG A 66 -35.15 -12.35 -0.68
C ARG A 66 -34.90 -13.86 -0.86
N THR A 67 -33.98 -14.24 -1.73
CA THR A 67 -33.66 -15.65 -1.99
C THR A 67 -32.17 -15.86 -1.86
N LYS A 68 -31.78 -17.10 -1.58
CA LYS A 68 -30.36 -17.47 -1.54
C LYS A 68 -29.72 -17.27 -2.92
N GLU A 69 -30.45 -17.65 -3.97
CA GLU A 69 -30.03 -17.51 -5.36
C GLU A 69 -29.86 -16.04 -5.75
N GLY A 70 -30.79 -15.15 -5.35
CA GLY A 70 -30.68 -13.72 -5.63
C GLY A 70 -29.55 -13.03 -4.87
N LEU A 71 -29.24 -13.50 -3.65
CA LEU A 71 -28.04 -13.06 -2.93
C LEU A 71 -26.76 -13.55 -3.61
N GLU A 72 -26.70 -14.82 -4.01
CA GLU A 72 -25.54 -15.37 -4.71
C GLU A 72 -25.28 -14.61 -6.01
N ASP A 73 -26.32 -14.32 -6.78
CA ASP A 73 -26.24 -13.46 -7.97
C ASP A 73 -25.73 -12.05 -7.63
N LEU A 74 -26.26 -11.44 -6.57
CA LEU A 74 -25.84 -10.10 -6.17
C LEU A 74 -24.37 -10.07 -5.70
N LEU A 75 -23.93 -11.04 -4.89
CA LEU A 75 -22.54 -11.17 -4.47
C LEU A 75 -21.61 -11.42 -5.66
N GLN A 76 -22.05 -12.18 -6.66
CA GLN A 76 -21.32 -12.35 -7.92
C GLN A 76 -21.21 -11.01 -8.67
N ARG A 77 -22.29 -10.22 -8.76
CA ARG A 77 -22.27 -8.89 -9.39
C ARG A 77 -21.35 -7.90 -8.68
N PHE A 78 -21.14 -8.04 -7.38
CA PHE A 78 -20.17 -7.26 -6.61
C PHE A 78 -18.72 -7.76 -6.74
N ARG A 79 -18.49 -8.97 -7.26
CA ARG A 79 -17.13 -9.44 -7.59
C ARG A 79 -16.66 -8.94 -8.95
N ILE A 80 -17.59 -8.66 -9.86
CA ILE A 80 -17.26 -8.13 -11.19
C ILE A 80 -16.78 -6.68 -11.05
N SER A 81 -15.49 -6.47 -11.32
CA SER A 81 -14.84 -5.17 -11.18
C SER A 81 -15.42 -4.12 -12.15
N PRO A 82 -15.32 -2.81 -11.84
CA PRO A 82 -15.73 -1.75 -12.76
C PRO A 82 -15.05 -1.83 -14.13
N VAL A 83 -13.76 -2.22 -14.17
CA VAL A 83 -13.01 -2.41 -15.42
C VAL A 83 -13.59 -3.57 -16.23
N GLU A 84 -13.90 -4.71 -15.58
CA GLU A 84 -14.52 -5.84 -16.25
C GLU A 84 -15.93 -5.52 -16.78
N LYS A 85 -16.71 -4.73 -16.03
CA LYS A 85 -18.01 -4.20 -16.49
C LYS A 85 -17.84 -3.30 -17.72
N SER A 86 -16.90 -2.35 -17.67
CA SER A 86 -16.55 -1.45 -18.78
C SER A 86 -16.16 -2.25 -20.02
N GLU A 87 -15.27 -3.23 -19.90
CA GLU A 87 -14.80 -4.03 -21.04
C GLU A 87 -15.89 -4.97 -21.59
N SER A 88 -16.73 -5.52 -20.71
CA SER A 88 -17.88 -6.34 -21.13
C SER A 88 -18.91 -5.51 -21.91
N ASN A 89 -19.07 -4.24 -21.52
CA ASN A 89 -19.89 -3.25 -22.24
C ASN A 89 -19.15 -2.63 -23.45
N LYS A 90 -17.96 -3.12 -23.79
CA LYS A 90 -17.12 -2.62 -24.88
C LYS A 90 -16.86 -1.11 -24.77
N GLN A 91 -16.50 -0.64 -23.58
CA GLN A 91 -16.13 0.76 -23.37
C GLN A 91 -14.61 0.95 -23.48
N ILE A 92 -14.19 1.97 -24.22
CA ILE A 92 -12.78 2.40 -24.32
C ILE A 92 -12.45 3.23 -23.08
N ARG A 93 -11.44 2.83 -22.31
CA ARG A 93 -11.00 3.62 -21.16
C ARG A 93 -10.11 4.77 -21.63
N LEU A 94 -10.42 5.99 -21.22
CA LEU A 94 -9.69 7.18 -21.67
C LEU A 94 -8.57 7.54 -20.71
N VAL A 95 -7.37 7.76 -21.24
CA VAL A 95 -6.17 8.07 -20.46
C VAL A 95 -5.44 9.28 -21.04
N LEU A 96 -5.00 10.17 -20.17
CA LEU A 96 -4.08 11.26 -20.50
C LEU A 96 -2.65 10.86 -20.21
N SER A 97 -1.74 11.16 -21.16
CA SER A 97 -0.31 11.01 -20.96
C SER A 97 0.41 12.31 -21.31
N PRO A 98 0.90 13.06 -20.30
CA PRO A 98 1.68 14.26 -20.52
C PRO A 98 3.03 13.96 -21.16
N ASN A 99 3.44 14.82 -22.08
CA ASN A 99 4.79 14.76 -22.62
C ASN A 99 5.76 15.40 -21.61
N PRO A 100 6.85 14.72 -21.21
CA PRO A 100 7.79 15.28 -20.25
C PRO A 100 8.62 16.46 -20.80
N TYR A 101 8.71 16.61 -22.12
CA TYR A 101 9.57 17.59 -22.77
C TYR A 101 8.85 18.86 -23.25
N ASN A 102 7.52 18.83 -23.32
CA ASN A 102 6.72 19.99 -23.71
C ASN A 102 5.40 20.02 -22.95
N LYS A 103 4.74 21.18 -22.87
CA LYS A 103 3.47 21.34 -22.14
C LYS A 103 2.27 20.74 -22.88
N THR A 104 2.45 19.64 -23.61
CA THR A 104 1.38 18.96 -24.34
C THR A 104 0.98 17.66 -23.66
N VAL A 105 -0.29 17.29 -23.83
CA VAL A 105 -0.86 16.04 -23.35
C VAL A 105 -1.46 15.29 -24.52
N LYS A 106 -1.27 13.98 -24.55
CA LYS A 106 -1.91 13.09 -25.49
C LYS A 106 -3.09 12.38 -24.86
N LEU A 107 -4.14 12.16 -25.65
CA LEU A 107 -5.28 11.35 -25.29
C LEU A 107 -5.11 9.94 -25.88
N TYR A 108 -5.26 8.95 -25.03
CA TYR A 108 -5.21 7.54 -25.41
C TYR A 108 -6.50 6.83 -25.02
N GLY A 109 -6.96 5.95 -25.89
CA GLY A 109 -7.91 4.89 -25.55
C GLY A 109 -7.15 3.64 -25.14
N ILE A 110 -7.56 3.03 -24.03
CA ILE A 110 -7.02 1.77 -23.54
C ILE A 110 -8.07 0.68 -23.77
N LEU A 111 -7.64 -0.37 -24.47
CA LEU A 111 -8.42 -1.57 -24.74
C LEU A 111 -7.71 -2.80 -24.18
N PRO A 112 -8.44 -3.89 -23.89
CA PRO A 112 -7.81 -5.17 -23.62
C PRO A 112 -7.01 -5.66 -24.84
N VAL A 113 -6.06 -6.56 -24.60
CA VAL A 113 -5.32 -7.29 -25.62
C VAL A 113 -5.94 -8.67 -25.83
N LEU A 114 -5.46 -9.39 -26.85
CA LEU A 114 -5.78 -10.80 -27.01
C LEU A 114 -5.27 -11.55 -25.78
N ARG A 115 -6.05 -12.49 -25.25
CA ARG A 115 -5.66 -13.25 -24.05
C ARG A 115 -5.14 -14.61 -24.48
N TRP A 116 -4.11 -15.10 -23.81
CA TRP A 116 -3.56 -16.43 -24.08
C TRP A 116 -4.61 -17.52 -23.87
N GLU A 117 -5.51 -17.31 -22.90
CA GLU A 117 -6.60 -18.22 -22.55
C GLU A 117 -7.72 -18.24 -23.59
N ASP A 118 -7.81 -17.21 -24.46
CA ASP A 118 -8.78 -17.18 -25.55
C ASP A 118 -8.32 -18.04 -26.75
N LEU A 119 -7.07 -18.54 -26.74
CA LEU A 119 -6.46 -19.32 -27.82
C LEU A 119 -6.31 -20.80 -27.44
N THR A 120 -6.51 -21.68 -28.42
CA THR A 120 -6.30 -23.13 -28.22
C THR A 120 -4.81 -23.50 -28.20
N ASN A 121 -4.00 -22.75 -28.94
CA ASN A 121 -2.55 -22.96 -29.04
C ASN A 121 -1.84 -21.59 -29.17
N PRO A 122 -0.82 -21.29 -28.35
CA PRO A 122 -0.02 -20.06 -28.46
C PRO A 122 0.56 -19.78 -29.86
N ALA A 123 0.82 -20.81 -30.66
CA ALA A 123 1.30 -20.64 -32.03
C ALA A 123 0.30 -19.91 -32.95
N GLU A 124 -0.98 -19.86 -32.58
CA GLU A 124 -2.07 -19.29 -33.37
C GLU A 124 -2.24 -17.79 -33.19
N VAL A 125 -1.46 -17.15 -32.30
CA VAL A 125 -1.58 -15.71 -32.03
C VAL A 125 -1.48 -14.89 -33.31
N ASN A 126 -0.48 -15.18 -34.14
CA ASN A 126 -0.28 -14.43 -35.38
C ASN A 126 -1.45 -14.64 -36.36
N ASP A 127 -1.97 -15.85 -36.45
CA ASP A 127 -3.12 -16.16 -37.31
C ASP A 127 -4.39 -15.46 -36.82
N ALA A 128 -4.62 -15.45 -35.49
CA ALA A 128 -5.72 -14.73 -34.87
C ALA A 128 -5.63 -13.23 -35.14
N LEU A 129 -4.47 -12.60 -34.87
CA LEU A 129 -4.26 -11.17 -35.09
C LEU A 129 -4.36 -10.78 -36.57
N ASN A 130 -3.78 -11.57 -37.48
CA ASN A 130 -3.86 -11.31 -38.92
C ASN A 130 -5.29 -11.45 -39.48
N SER A 131 -6.18 -12.14 -38.76
CA SER A 131 -7.59 -12.26 -39.14
C SER A 131 -8.44 -11.05 -38.69
N LEU A 132 -7.92 -10.21 -37.80
CA LEU A 132 -8.65 -9.07 -37.27
C LEU A 132 -8.69 -7.92 -38.28
N THR A 133 -9.86 -7.31 -38.36
CA THR A 133 -10.13 -6.12 -39.16
C THR A 133 -10.61 -5.02 -38.24
N PHE A 134 -10.15 -3.79 -38.51
CA PHE A 134 -10.37 -2.64 -37.64
C PHE A 134 -11.01 -1.51 -38.44
N GLN A 135 -12.07 -0.95 -37.90
CA GLN A 135 -12.72 0.27 -38.40
C GLN A 135 -12.91 1.21 -37.23
N GLY A 136 -12.38 2.43 -37.32
CA GLY A 136 -12.41 3.36 -36.20
C GLY A 136 -12.73 4.80 -36.59
N GLU A 137 -13.36 5.50 -35.66
CA GLU A 137 -13.69 6.93 -35.72
C GLU A 137 -13.11 7.63 -34.50
N GLY A 138 -12.58 8.83 -34.70
CA GLY A 138 -11.90 9.59 -33.63
C GLY A 138 -10.52 9.05 -33.23
N ILE A 139 -9.91 8.22 -34.07
CA ILE A 139 -8.56 7.64 -33.86
C ILE A 139 -7.57 8.32 -34.80
N ILE A 140 -6.45 8.85 -34.28
CA ILE A 140 -5.47 9.62 -35.07
C ILE A 140 -4.66 8.73 -36.01
N ARG A 141 -4.30 7.52 -35.56
CA ARG A 141 -3.37 6.64 -36.26
C ARG A 141 -4.02 5.31 -36.60
N PRO A 142 -3.65 4.69 -37.74
CA PRO A 142 -4.03 3.32 -38.03
C PRO A 142 -3.56 2.40 -36.91
N LEU A 143 -4.46 1.52 -36.47
CA LEU A 143 -4.17 0.54 -35.44
C LEU A 143 -3.14 -0.48 -35.92
N GLN A 144 -2.20 -0.82 -35.05
CA GLN A 144 -1.19 -1.81 -35.37
C GLN A 144 -1.57 -3.13 -34.72
N LEU A 145 -1.62 -4.22 -35.49
CA LEU A 145 -1.99 -5.56 -34.97
C LEU A 145 -1.18 -5.97 -33.73
N ARG A 146 0.10 -5.58 -33.69
CA ARG A 146 0.99 -5.84 -32.56
C ARG A 146 0.52 -5.21 -31.24
N GLU A 147 -0.23 -4.11 -31.27
CA GLU A 147 -0.75 -3.46 -30.06
C GLU A 147 -1.77 -4.33 -29.33
N PHE A 148 -2.38 -5.28 -30.04
CA PHE A 148 -3.33 -6.25 -29.49
C PHE A 148 -2.70 -7.61 -29.19
N HIS A 149 -1.38 -7.75 -29.37
CA HIS A 149 -0.68 -8.99 -29.08
C HIS A 149 -0.76 -9.31 -27.59
N PRO A 150 -0.93 -10.58 -27.18
CA PRO A 150 -1.03 -10.97 -25.77
C PRO A 150 0.23 -10.68 -24.94
N SER A 151 1.35 -10.37 -25.59
CA SER A 151 2.58 -9.90 -24.92
C SER A 151 2.59 -8.41 -24.61
N GLU A 152 1.61 -7.65 -25.08
CA GLU A 152 1.43 -6.26 -24.67
C GLU A 152 0.55 -6.24 -23.41
N PRO A 153 0.81 -5.34 -22.45
CA PRO A 153 0.03 -5.33 -21.22
C PRO A 153 -1.39 -4.78 -21.42
N GLU A 154 -1.56 -3.90 -22.40
CA GLU A 154 -2.79 -3.24 -22.80
C GLU A 154 -2.61 -2.65 -24.21
N ALA A 155 -3.69 -2.60 -25.00
CA ALA A 155 -3.68 -1.96 -26.30
C ALA A 155 -3.92 -0.45 -26.14
N LYS A 156 -3.01 0.37 -26.70
CA LYS A 156 -3.06 1.83 -26.59
C LYS A 156 -3.32 2.45 -27.96
N ILE A 157 -4.43 3.17 -28.09
CA ILE A 157 -4.83 3.83 -29.34
C ILE A 157 -4.80 5.34 -29.15
N GLU A 158 -4.13 6.08 -30.04
CA GLU A 158 -4.06 7.55 -29.94
C GLU A 158 -5.36 8.16 -30.50
N LEU A 159 -6.07 8.92 -29.67
CA LEU A 159 -7.39 9.47 -29.98
C LEU A 159 -7.31 10.95 -30.35
N ASP A 160 -8.17 11.40 -31.27
CA ASP A 160 -8.27 12.81 -31.64
C ASP A 160 -9.09 13.56 -30.60
N PRO A 161 -8.48 14.47 -29.81
CA PRO A 161 -9.22 15.20 -28.78
C PRO A 161 -10.33 16.11 -29.31
N ASN A 162 -10.42 16.33 -30.63
CA ASN A 162 -11.51 17.08 -31.28
C ASN A 162 -12.66 16.21 -31.77
N ALA A 163 -12.56 14.88 -31.68
CA ALA A 163 -13.59 14.00 -32.21
C ALA A 163 -14.88 14.11 -31.39
N ASP A 164 -16.01 14.08 -32.07
CA ASP A 164 -17.34 14.09 -31.44
C ASP A 164 -17.70 12.75 -30.80
N ARG A 165 -16.99 11.68 -31.17
CA ARG A 165 -17.12 10.34 -30.59
C ARG A 165 -15.86 9.51 -30.83
N TYR A 166 -15.64 8.53 -29.96
CA TYR A 166 -14.61 7.51 -30.14
C TYR A 166 -15.29 6.16 -30.37
N GLU A 167 -15.02 5.56 -31.52
CA GLU A 167 -15.60 4.27 -31.91
C GLU A 167 -14.53 3.40 -32.55
N LEU A 168 -14.50 2.11 -32.19
CA LEU A 168 -13.61 1.12 -32.75
C LEU A 168 -14.34 -0.22 -32.89
N THR A 169 -14.68 -0.58 -34.12
CA THR A 169 -15.18 -1.91 -34.45
C THR A 169 -14.00 -2.84 -34.76
N ILE A 170 -13.93 -3.94 -34.01
CA ILE A 170 -13.00 -5.05 -34.24
C ILE A 170 -13.81 -6.27 -34.68
N ASP A 171 -13.51 -6.79 -35.86
CA ASP A 171 -14.20 -7.96 -36.44
C ASP A 171 -13.20 -8.95 -37.06
N THR A 172 -13.63 -10.18 -37.32
CA THR A 172 -12.85 -11.20 -38.01
C THR A 172 -13.68 -11.92 -39.07
N GLN A 173 -13.06 -12.16 -40.22
CA GLN A 173 -13.65 -13.00 -41.26
C GLN A 173 -13.46 -14.49 -40.96
N ASN A 174 -12.59 -14.85 -40.00
CA ASN A 174 -12.34 -16.24 -39.65
C ASN A 174 -13.34 -16.71 -38.57
N PRO A 175 -14.26 -17.64 -38.87
CA PRO A 175 -15.28 -18.12 -37.93
C PRO A 175 -14.69 -18.68 -36.63
N ARG A 176 -13.46 -19.22 -36.68
CA ARG A 176 -12.75 -19.76 -35.52
C ARG A 176 -12.54 -18.71 -34.42
N TYR A 177 -12.31 -17.47 -34.83
CA TYR A 177 -11.95 -16.39 -33.92
C TYR A 177 -13.12 -15.48 -33.57
N LYS A 178 -14.34 -15.75 -34.07
CA LYS A 178 -15.52 -14.89 -33.83
C LYS A 178 -15.92 -14.74 -32.36
N SER A 179 -15.51 -15.67 -31.50
CA SER A 179 -15.77 -15.63 -30.06
C SER A 179 -14.67 -14.94 -29.25
N LEU A 180 -13.62 -14.41 -29.90
CA LEU A 180 -12.57 -13.69 -29.19
C LEU A 180 -13.15 -12.48 -28.45
N TYR A 181 -12.68 -12.27 -27.22
CA TYR A 181 -13.17 -11.20 -26.37
C TYR A 181 -12.96 -9.81 -26.95
N LEU A 182 -11.96 -9.62 -27.81
CA LEU A 182 -11.71 -8.35 -28.47
C LEU A 182 -12.80 -7.95 -29.47
N ILE A 183 -13.54 -8.91 -30.02
CA ILE A 183 -14.50 -8.64 -31.09
C ILE A 183 -15.71 -7.87 -30.55
N GLY A 184 -16.15 -6.90 -31.34
CA GLY A 184 -17.28 -6.04 -31.02
C GLY A 184 -17.01 -4.58 -31.34
N ASN A 185 -17.98 -3.74 -30.97
CA ASN A 185 -17.90 -2.31 -31.15
C ASN A 185 -17.52 -1.62 -29.83
N TRP A 186 -16.32 -1.07 -29.79
CA TRP A 186 -15.76 -0.38 -28.64
C TRP A 186 -16.06 1.12 -28.72
N THR A 187 -16.58 1.72 -27.65
CA THR A 187 -17.00 3.12 -27.66
C THR A 187 -16.53 3.89 -26.43
N ALA A 188 -16.34 5.20 -26.58
CA ALA A 188 -16.21 6.12 -25.45
C ALA A 188 -16.81 7.48 -25.76
N GLU A 189 -17.26 8.14 -24.70
CA GLU A 189 -17.74 9.52 -24.78
C GLU A 189 -16.59 10.48 -25.13
N PRO A 190 -16.86 11.54 -25.92
CA PRO A 190 -15.87 12.55 -26.24
C PRO A 190 -15.37 13.27 -24.98
N ILE A 191 -14.27 14.00 -25.14
CA ILE A 191 -13.74 14.86 -24.08
C ILE A 191 -14.67 16.06 -23.88
N SER A 192 -14.95 16.36 -22.62
CA SER A 192 -15.83 17.43 -22.21
C SER A 192 -15.18 18.35 -21.18
N VAL A 193 -15.68 19.59 -21.10
CA VAL A 193 -15.25 20.53 -20.06
C VAL A 193 -15.60 19.96 -18.69
N LYS A 194 -14.68 20.09 -17.73
CA LYS A 194 -14.77 19.51 -16.38
C LYS A 194 -14.52 18.01 -16.29
N ASP A 195 -14.17 17.35 -17.40
CA ASP A 195 -13.62 15.99 -17.29
C ASP A 195 -12.41 16.01 -16.36
N VAL A 196 -12.40 15.08 -15.41
CA VAL A 196 -11.31 14.89 -14.45
C VAL A 196 -10.63 13.57 -14.75
N PHE A 197 -9.31 13.60 -14.83
CA PHE A 197 -8.48 12.40 -14.89
C PHE A 197 -7.60 12.35 -13.64
N SER A 198 -7.40 11.17 -13.08
CA SER A 198 -6.51 10.98 -11.93
C SER A 198 -5.63 9.75 -12.09
N GLY A 199 -4.40 9.86 -11.60
CA GLY A 199 -3.43 8.78 -11.61
C GLY A 199 -2.01 9.30 -11.39
N GLU A 200 -1.07 8.72 -12.12
CA GLU A 200 0.34 9.09 -12.08
C GLU A 200 0.62 10.34 -12.91
N SER A 201 1.75 10.98 -12.64
CA SER A 201 2.16 12.21 -13.34
C SER A 201 2.36 12.03 -14.85
N ASN A 202 2.59 10.80 -15.30
CA ASN A 202 2.80 10.40 -16.69
C ASN A 202 1.58 9.68 -17.32
N ARG A 203 0.58 9.29 -16.52
CA ARG A 203 -0.59 8.52 -16.95
C ARG A 203 -1.76 8.68 -15.97
N ALA A 204 -2.88 9.24 -16.44
CA ALA A 204 -4.09 9.40 -15.63
C ALA A 204 -5.34 8.96 -16.39
N GLU A 205 -6.22 8.21 -15.73
CA GLU A 205 -7.46 7.68 -16.32
C GLU A 205 -8.67 8.60 -16.03
N ARG A 206 -9.61 8.69 -16.98
CA ARG A 206 -10.83 9.50 -16.84
C ARG A 206 -11.67 8.95 -15.70
N ARG A 207 -12.16 9.84 -14.84
CA ARG A 207 -12.94 9.51 -13.66
C ARG A 207 -14.40 9.90 -13.83
N SER A 208 -15.29 9.07 -13.33
CA SER A 208 -16.72 9.36 -13.21
C SER A 208 -17.04 9.91 -11.80
N SER A 209 -18.27 10.35 -11.58
CA SER A 209 -18.75 10.76 -10.25
C SER A 209 -18.51 9.65 -9.21
N ASN A 210 -18.19 10.02 -7.97
CA ASN A 210 -17.81 9.12 -6.86
C ASN A 210 -16.46 8.41 -7.02
N THR A 211 -15.62 8.82 -7.98
CA THR A 211 -14.27 8.27 -8.07
C THR A 211 -13.38 8.82 -6.95
N ARG A 212 -12.59 7.92 -6.35
CA ARG A 212 -11.57 8.25 -5.38
C ARG A 212 -10.43 9.07 -5.99
N ILE A 213 -10.01 10.08 -5.26
CA ILE A 213 -8.79 10.85 -5.49
C ILE A 213 -8.04 10.94 -4.16
N LYS A 214 -6.80 10.42 -4.13
CA LYS A 214 -5.95 10.36 -2.94
C LYS A 214 -5.00 11.55 -2.88
N LYS A 215 -4.39 11.77 -1.71
CA LYS A 215 -3.21 12.61 -1.58
C LYS A 215 -2.05 11.99 -2.38
N GLY A 216 -1.30 12.81 -3.12
CA GLY A 216 -0.23 12.38 -4.02
C GLY A 216 -0.68 12.04 -5.44
N ASP A 217 -1.98 11.79 -5.67
CA ASP A 217 -2.49 11.57 -7.04
C ASP A 217 -2.28 12.85 -7.87
N THR A 218 -1.86 12.67 -9.12
CA THR A 218 -1.85 13.77 -10.09
C THR A 218 -3.23 13.87 -10.74
N ILE A 219 -3.81 15.06 -10.66
CA ILE A 219 -5.11 15.40 -11.24
C ILE A 219 -4.94 16.22 -12.48
N PHE A 220 -5.73 15.89 -13.50
CA PHE A 220 -5.85 16.62 -14.73
C PHE A 220 -7.31 17.06 -14.93
N ILE A 221 -7.55 18.35 -15.13
CA ILE A 221 -8.90 18.89 -15.34
C ILE A 221 -8.98 19.54 -16.71
N VAL A 222 -9.96 19.12 -17.51
CA VAL A 222 -10.20 19.65 -18.86
C VAL A 222 -10.97 20.97 -18.81
N GLN A 223 -10.46 21.98 -19.51
CA GLN A 223 -11.05 23.32 -19.61
C GLN A 223 -10.93 23.89 -21.04
N LYS A 224 -11.73 24.93 -21.31
CA LYS A 224 -11.63 25.73 -22.56
C LYS A 224 -10.79 26.98 -22.39
N GLU A 225 -10.77 27.55 -21.19
CA GLU A 225 -10.08 28.80 -20.88
C GLU A 225 -8.92 28.54 -19.93
N ASP A 226 -7.98 29.50 -19.86
CA ASP A 226 -6.87 29.40 -18.92
C ASP A 226 -7.36 29.55 -17.48
N PHE A 227 -6.93 28.64 -16.62
CA PHE A 227 -7.32 28.62 -15.23
C PHE A 227 -6.74 29.81 -14.45
N GLN A 228 -7.64 30.59 -13.82
CA GLN A 228 -7.29 31.85 -13.17
C GLN A 228 -6.97 31.71 -11.67
N GLU A 229 -7.39 30.63 -11.01
CA GLU A 229 -7.09 30.44 -9.59
C GLU A 229 -5.63 29.99 -9.40
N LYS A 230 -4.94 30.57 -8.41
CA LYS A 230 -3.59 30.15 -8.04
C LYS A 230 -3.66 28.91 -7.17
N ILE A 231 -3.47 27.75 -7.78
CA ILE A 231 -3.25 26.49 -7.07
C ILE A 231 -1.74 26.35 -6.82
N GLU A 232 -1.34 25.87 -5.65
CA GLU A 232 0.08 25.58 -5.39
C GLU A 232 0.53 24.40 -6.26
N GLY A 233 1.63 24.56 -7.01
CA GLY A 233 2.20 23.48 -7.83
C GLY A 233 1.44 23.13 -9.11
N TYR A 234 0.52 23.99 -9.58
CA TYR A 234 -0.21 23.72 -10.83
C TYR A 234 0.60 23.99 -12.09
N GLU A 235 0.28 23.23 -13.14
CA GLU A 235 0.81 23.37 -14.48
C GLU A 235 -0.34 23.44 -15.49
N ASN A 236 -0.26 24.41 -16.42
CA ASN A 236 -1.16 24.45 -17.57
C ASN A 236 -0.54 23.69 -18.74
N LEU A 237 -1.26 22.68 -19.22
CA LEU A 237 -0.92 21.86 -20.38
C LEU A 237 -1.97 22.04 -21.48
N VAL A 238 -1.66 21.56 -22.67
CA VAL A 238 -2.53 21.68 -23.86
C VAL A 238 -2.77 20.30 -24.48
N MET A 239 -4.02 20.02 -24.83
CA MET A 239 -4.43 18.80 -25.54
C MET A 239 -5.36 19.19 -26.69
N GLY A 240 -4.82 19.30 -27.90
CA GLY A 240 -5.57 19.83 -29.05
C GLY A 240 -6.14 21.22 -28.74
N PRO A 241 -7.48 21.42 -28.77
CA PRO A 241 -8.12 22.70 -28.46
C PRO A 241 -8.30 22.91 -26.95
N TRP A 242 -8.03 21.90 -26.13
CA TRP A 242 -8.32 21.91 -24.70
C TRP A 242 -7.15 22.40 -23.87
N LYS A 243 -7.46 23.12 -22.80
CA LYS A 243 -6.54 23.47 -21.73
C LYS A 243 -6.68 22.43 -20.63
N ILE A 244 -5.56 21.92 -20.12
CA ILE A 244 -5.52 20.92 -19.07
C ILE A 244 -4.80 21.52 -17.87
N ILE A 245 -5.46 21.55 -16.72
CA ILE A 245 -4.80 21.90 -15.45
C ILE A 245 -4.27 20.62 -14.84
N LYS A 246 -2.97 20.57 -14.57
CA LYS A 246 -2.33 19.50 -13.82
C LYS A 246 -1.93 19.99 -12.43
N PHE A 247 -2.23 19.23 -11.39
CA PHE A 247 -1.69 19.44 -10.04
C PHE A 247 -1.69 18.16 -9.22
N GLU A 248 -0.83 18.07 -8.23
CA GLU A 248 -0.79 16.96 -7.28
C GLU A 248 -1.73 17.22 -6.10
N VAL A 249 -2.50 16.23 -5.69
CA VAL A 249 -3.48 16.38 -4.61
C VAL A 249 -2.79 16.43 -3.25
N ASN A 250 -3.13 17.44 -2.48
CA ASN A 250 -2.72 17.64 -1.10
C ASN A 250 -3.88 18.17 -0.27
N ASP A 251 -3.64 18.35 1.04
CA ASP A 251 -4.67 18.78 1.99
C ASP A 251 -5.26 20.17 1.65
N LYS A 252 -4.50 21.02 0.94
CA LYS A 252 -4.94 22.37 0.56
C LYS A 252 -5.81 22.38 -0.69
N ASN A 253 -5.46 21.61 -1.72
CA ASN A 253 -6.12 21.67 -3.03
C ASN A 253 -7.19 20.58 -3.26
N ARG A 254 -7.37 19.62 -2.33
CA ARG A 254 -8.44 18.62 -2.39
C ARG A 254 -9.85 19.22 -2.58
N LYS A 255 -10.13 20.36 -1.94
CA LYS A 255 -11.42 21.06 -2.05
C LYS A 255 -11.74 21.54 -3.48
N ILE A 256 -10.72 21.71 -4.31
CA ILE A 256 -10.88 22.19 -5.69
C ILE A 256 -11.41 21.05 -6.56
N VAL A 257 -10.89 19.84 -6.36
CA VAL A 257 -11.35 18.63 -7.05
C VAL A 257 -12.86 18.41 -6.83
N ASN A 258 -13.32 18.59 -5.59
CA ASN A 258 -14.73 18.46 -5.21
C ASN A 258 -15.68 19.44 -5.93
N ARG A 259 -15.17 20.48 -6.60
CA ARG A 259 -15.99 21.40 -7.41
C ARG A 259 -16.30 20.84 -8.80
N PHE A 260 -15.52 19.87 -9.26
CA PHE A 260 -15.63 19.30 -10.61
C PHE A 260 -16.26 17.92 -10.58
N ILE A 261 -15.89 17.08 -9.61
CA ILE A 261 -16.51 15.77 -9.38
C ILE A 261 -16.76 15.58 -7.89
N GLU A 262 -17.82 14.85 -7.55
CA GLU A 262 -18.02 14.38 -6.18
C GLU A 262 -16.97 13.31 -5.86
N VAL A 263 -16.01 13.64 -4.98
CA VAL A 263 -14.94 12.73 -4.56
C VAL A 263 -15.35 12.12 -3.22
N SER A 264 -15.26 10.80 -3.08
CA SER A 264 -15.44 10.15 -1.79
C SER A 264 -14.36 10.61 -0.80
N ALA A 265 -14.73 10.81 0.47
CA ALA A 265 -13.73 11.02 1.52
C ALA A 265 -12.76 9.81 1.59
N ASP A 266 -11.49 10.05 1.91
CA ASP A 266 -10.44 8.99 1.91
C ASP A 266 -10.51 8.13 3.19
N THR A 267 -11.42 8.48 4.11
CA THR A 267 -11.50 7.96 5.48
C THR A 267 -12.20 6.61 5.59
N ASP A 268 -13.05 6.24 4.62
CA ASP A 268 -13.85 5.02 4.69
C ASP A 268 -13.30 3.84 3.88
N ASN A 269 -12.14 3.99 3.21
CA ASN A 269 -11.67 3.05 2.19
C ASN A 269 -10.30 2.42 2.48
N PHE A 270 -10.03 1.27 1.85
CA PHE A 270 -8.76 0.53 1.94
C PHE A 270 -7.76 0.91 0.83
N TYR A 271 -6.49 0.58 1.03
CA TYR A 271 -5.35 0.88 0.15
C TYR A 271 -4.73 -0.42 -0.37
N VAL A 272 -4.13 -0.36 -1.56
CA VAL A 272 -3.47 -1.50 -2.22
C VAL A 272 -2.17 -1.01 -2.80
N ASP A 273 -1.09 -1.21 -2.05
CA ASP A 273 0.23 -0.72 -2.41
C ASP A 273 1.07 -1.86 -2.99
N ILE A 274 1.70 -1.59 -4.12
CA ILE A 274 2.61 -2.54 -4.77
C ILE A 274 4.01 -2.23 -4.25
N ILE A 275 4.58 -3.20 -3.56
CA ILE A 275 5.87 -3.09 -2.87
C ILE A 275 6.95 -3.69 -3.74
N LEU A 276 6.62 -4.79 -4.42
CA LEU A 276 7.48 -5.42 -5.39
C LEU A 276 6.77 -5.55 -6.74
N PRO A 277 7.49 -5.23 -7.84
CA PRO A 277 8.85 -4.72 -7.87
C PRO A 277 8.98 -3.29 -7.27
N PRO A 278 10.14 -2.93 -6.67
CA PRO A 278 10.30 -1.67 -5.92
C PRO A 278 10.25 -0.41 -6.79
N TYR A 279 10.39 -0.54 -8.11
CA TYR A 279 10.18 0.55 -9.06
C TYR A 279 8.70 0.76 -9.43
N ALA A 280 7.80 -0.13 -9.01
CA ALA A 280 6.37 0.08 -9.20
C ALA A 280 5.90 1.24 -8.32
N THR A 281 5.06 2.10 -8.87
CA THR A 281 4.40 3.12 -8.06
C THR A 281 3.43 2.43 -7.09
N PRO A 282 3.51 2.70 -5.77
CA PRO A 282 2.52 2.20 -4.82
C PRO A 282 1.13 2.70 -5.23
N ASN A 283 0.20 1.79 -5.55
CA ASN A 283 -1.13 2.06 -6.13
C ASN A 283 -1.20 2.36 -7.63
N SER A 284 -0.20 1.98 -8.42
CA SER A 284 -0.27 2.13 -9.88
C SER A 284 -1.50 1.43 -10.48
N GLU A 285 -2.30 2.17 -11.25
CA GLU A 285 -3.27 1.59 -12.20
C GLU A 285 -2.62 1.21 -13.54
N SER A 286 -1.32 1.50 -13.68
CA SER A 286 -0.52 1.04 -14.81
C SER A 286 -0.17 -0.43 -14.67
N PRO A 287 -0.04 -1.16 -15.79
CA PRO A 287 0.49 -2.50 -15.76
C PRO A 287 1.89 -2.51 -15.12
N ILE A 288 2.04 -3.34 -14.10
CA ILE A 288 3.29 -3.56 -13.40
C ILE A 288 4.00 -4.67 -14.16
N SER A 289 5.19 -4.40 -14.66
CA SER A 289 5.99 -5.42 -15.35
C SER A 289 6.87 -6.16 -14.36
N GLY A 290 7.09 -7.45 -14.57
CA GLY A 290 8.07 -8.20 -13.81
C GLY A 290 8.48 -9.51 -14.48
N LYS A 291 9.54 -10.14 -13.97
CA LYS A 291 10.05 -11.40 -14.51
C LYS A 291 8.96 -12.47 -14.40
N PRO A 292 8.77 -13.30 -15.44
CA PRO A 292 7.89 -14.45 -15.37
C PRO A 292 8.05 -15.26 -14.09
N GLU A 293 6.92 -15.65 -13.49
CA GLU A 293 6.83 -16.46 -12.26
C GLU A 293 7.44 -15.87 -10.98
N SER A 294 8.07 -14.70 -11.05
CA SER A 294 8.59 -14.02 -9.85
C SER A 294 7.45 -13.54 -8.94
N ASN A 295 7.72 -13.34 -7.67
CA ASN A 295 6.74 -12.86 -6.71
C ASN A 295 6.57 -11.33 -6.82
N ALA A 296 5.33 -10.88 -6.98
CA ALA A 296 4.92 -9.53 -6.64
C ALA A 296 4.52 -9.49 -5.15
N LEU A 297 4.68 -8.33 -4.53
CA LEU A 297 4.32 -8.12 -3.13
C LEU A 297 3.35 -6.96 -3.05
N ILE A 298 2.17 -7.23 -2.51
CA ILE A 298 1.10 -6.24 -2.38
C ILE A 298 0.70 -6.13 -0.92
N ALA A 299 0.65 -4.90 -0.42
CA ALA A 299 0.05 -4.57 0.86
C ALA A 299 -1.38 -4.11 0.67
N VAL A 300 -2.31 -4.72 1.40
CA VAL A 300 -3.71 -4.31 1.44
C VAL A 300 -3.99 -3.72 2.83
N THR A 301 -4.11 -2.40 2.90
CA THR A 301 -4.24 -1.67 4.16
C THR A 301 -5.68 -1.23 4.40
N PRO A 302 -6.36 -1.74 5.44
CA PRO A 302 -7.74 -1.37 5.72
C PRO A 302 -7.87 0.09 6.24
N PRO A 303 -9.10 0.64 6.28
CA PRO A 303 -9.34 1.90 6.96
C PRO A 303 -8.88 1.85 8.43
N ARG A 304 -8.37 2.96 8.97
CA ARG A 304 -7.78 3.02 10.33
C ARG A 304 -8.69 2.52 11.45
N GLU A 305 -10.01 2.66 11.28
CA GLU A 305 -11.00 2.32 12.31
C GLU A 305 -11.71 0.98 12.05
N ARG A 306 -11.31 0.24 11.01
CA ARG A 306 -11.99 -0.98 10.56
C ARG A 306 -10.98 -2.11 10.27
N ASP A 307 -11.45 -3.34 10.42
CA ASP A 307 -10.69 -4.56 10.09
C ASP A 307 -11.57 -5.50 9.24
N PRO A 308 -11.90 -5.11 7.98
CA PRO A 308 -12.76 -5.91 7.11
C PRO A 308 -11.99 -7.04 6.44
N GLU A 309 -12.62 -8.17 6.08
CA GLU A 309 -11.96 -9.16 5.20
C GLU A 309 -11.88 -8.61 3.76
N PHE A 310 -10.80 -8.94 3.05
CA PHE A 310 -10.66 -8.60 1.62
C PHE A 310 -10.73 -9.86 0.78
N GLU A 311 -11.44 -9.79 -0.34
CA GLU A 311 -11.46 -10.85 -1.35
C GLU A 311 -10.63 -10.41 -2.56
N ILE A 312 -9.78 -11.31 -3.06
CA ILE A 312 -8.96 -11.12 -4.26
C ILE A 312 -9.45 -12.09 -5.31
N VAL A 313 -9.86 -11.55 -6.45
CA VAL A 313 -10.38 -12.31 -7.59
C VAL A 313 -9.57 -12.05 -8.83
N SER A 314 -9.51 -13.01 -9.75
CA SER A 314 -8.97 -12.78 -11.09
C SER A 314 -9.92 -11.90 -11.91
N VAL A 315 -9.39 -11.20 -12.91
CA VAL A 315 -10.19 -10.46 -13.91
C VAL A 315 -9.80 -10.91 -15.32
N PRO A 316 -10.68 -11.62 -16.05
CA PRO A 316 -12.09 -11.88 -15.73
C PRO A 316 -12.28 -12.80 -14.52
N LEU A 317 -13.47 -12.73 -13.93
CA LEU A 317 -13.81 -13.50 -12.73
C LEU A 317 -13.66 -15.01 -12.99
N GLY A 318 -12.70 -15.61 -12.29
CA GLY A 318 -12.38 -17.03 -12.34
C GLY A 318 -13.01 -17.82 -11.20
N LYS A 319 -12.59 -19.08 -11.05
CA LYS A 319 -13.02 -19.96 -9.94
C LYS A 319 -12.15 -19.82 -8.69
N GLU A 320 -10.95 -19.26 -8.82
CA GLU A 320 -9.99 -19.12 -7.73
C GLU A 320 -10.07 -17.73 -7.10
N ASN A 321 -10.55 -17.70 -5.85
CA ASN A 321 -10.60 -16.49 -5.05
C ASN A 321 -9.74 -16.68 -3.81
N LYS A 322 -9.05 -15.62 -3.37
CA LYS A 322 -8.28 -15.62 -2.13
C LYS A 322 -8.88 -14.64 -1.14
N ILE A 323 -9.09 -15.08 0.08
CA ILE A 323 -9.54 -14.22 1.18
C ILE A 323 -8.32 -13.81 2.01
N LEU A 324 -8.13 -12.51 2.22
CA LEU A 324 -7.20 -11.97 3.20
C LEU A 324 -7.95 -11.77 4.52
N SER A 325 -7.70 -12.68 5.46
CA SER A 325 -8.27 -12.66 6.81
C SER A 325 -7.92 -11.38 7.58
N ARG A 326 -8.71 -11.08 8.61
CA ARG A 326 -8.52 -9.97 9.54
C ARG A 326 -7.18 -10.01 10.26
N ASN A 327 -6.62 -8.82 10.51
CA ASN A 327 -5.30 -8.67 11.14
C ASN A 327 -5.20 -7.45 12.08
N GLY A 328 -6.33 -6.87 12.48
CA GLY A 328 -6.40 -5.64 13.27
C GLY A 328 -6.75 -4.41 12.45
N ASN A 329 -7.30 -3.39 13.13
CA ASN A 329 -7.72 -2.13 12.52
C ASN A 329 -6.52 -1.39 11.91
N GLY A 330 -6.64 -0.94 10.66
CA GLY A 330 -5.57 -0.22 9.96
C GLY A 330 -4.29 -1.03 9.69
N VAL A 331 -4.24 -2.32 10.04
CA VAL A 331 -3.03 -3.15 9.89
C VAL A 331 -2.93 -3.68 8.46
N PRO A 332 -1.82 -3.39 7.73
CA PRO A 332 -1.61 -3.89 6.37
C PRO A 332 -1.61 -5.42 6.31
N ARG A 333 -2.11 -5.95 5.19
CA ARG A 333 -2.12 -7.40 4.91
C ARG A 333 -1.37 -7.70 3.65
N ILE A 334 -0.50 -8.69 3.73
CA ILE A 334 0.43 -8.97 2.65
C ILE A 334 -0.11 -10.08 1.75
N PHE A 335 -0.06 -9.83 0.44
CA PHE A 335 -0.42 -10.78 -0.59
C PHE A 335 0.72 -10.94 -1.60
N TYR A 336 1.07 -12.21 -1.88
CA TYR A 336 2.15 -12.60 -2.78
C TYR A 336 1.60 -13.29 -4.05
N PRO A 337 1.09 -12.55 -5.05
CA PRO A 337 0.83 -13.14 -6.34
C PRO A 337 2.12 -13.27 -7.15
N ARG A 338 2.17 -14.27 -8.03
CA ARG A 338 3.24 -14.38 -9.03
C ARG A 338 2.95 -13.55 -10.28
N PHE A 339 3.98 -13.07 -10.97
CA PHE A 339 3.82 -12.67 -12.36
C PHE A 339 3.42 -13.89 -13.20
N PRO A 340 2.57 -13.73 -14.23
CA PRO A 340 2.26 -14.85 -15.11
C PRO A 340 3.51 -15.34 -15.85
N ILE A 341 3.44 -16.53 -16.46
CA ILE A 341 4.55 -17.04 -17.30
C ILE A 341 4.70 -16.15 -18.54
N GLU A 342 3.57 -15.71 -19.11
CA GLU A 342 3.52 -14.86 -20.30
C GLU A 342 2.29 -13.94 -20.24
N GLY A 343 2.38 -12.80 -20.96
CA GLY A 343 1.29 -11.83 -21.05
C GLY A 343 0.94 -11.16 -19.73
N SER A 344 -0.36 -10.92 -19.51
CA SER A 344 -0.86 -10.16 -18.36
C SER A 344 -1.86 -10.94 -17.55
N ARG A 345 -1.80 -10.78 -16.23
CA ARG A 345 -2.78 -11.26 -15.27
C ARG A 345 -3.32 -10.10 -14.45
N ARG A 346 -4.64 -9.94 -14.49
CA ARG A 346 -5.35 -8.90 -13.72
C ARG A 346 -6.00 -9.49 -12.49
N LEU A 347 -5.88 -8.79 -11.38
CA LEU A 347 -6.45 -9.13 -10.09
C LEU A 347 -7.27 -7.94 -9.60
N SER A 348 -8.40 -8.21 -8.95
CA SER A 348 -9.19 -7.21 -8.24
C SER A 348 -9.18 -7.55 -6.75
N VAL A 349 -8.64 -6.66 -5.93
CA VAL A 349 -8.86 -6.68 -4.48
C VAL A 349 -10.16 -5.92 -4.21
N HIS A 350 -11.09 -6.52 -3.47
CA HIS A 350 -12.36 -5.86 -3.18
C HIS A 350 -12.86 -6.08 -1.76
N TRP A 351 -13.65 -5.12 -1.29
CA TRP A 351 -14.41 -5.16 -0.04
C TRP A 351 -15.73 -4.42 -0.25
N GLY A 352 -16.86 -5.13 -0.13
CA GLY A 352 -18.16 -4.60 -0.54
C GLY A 352 -18.17 -4.27 -2.03
N ASN A 353 -18.51 -3.02 -2.38
CA ASN A 353 -18.58 -2.52 -3.76
C ASN A 353 -17.29 -1.81 -4.20
N GLU A 354 -16.28 -1.78 -3.32
CA GLU A 354 -15.03 -1.08 -3.58
C GLU A 354 -14.01 -2.04 -4.21
N HIS A 355 -13.40 -1.62 -5.31
CA HIS A 355 -12.42 -2.43 -6.06
C HIS A 355 -11.09 -1.70 -6.24
N ARG A 356 -10.00 -2.47 -6.19
CA ARG A 356 -8.66 -2.06 -6.59
C ARG A 356 -8.09 -3.06 -7.57
N MET A 357 -7.86 -2.58 -8.78
CA MET A 357 -7.30 -3.36 -9.87
C MET A 357 -5.78 -3.37 -9.79
N ILE A 358 -5.20 -4.54 -10.02
CA ILE A 358 -3.77 -4.78 -10.13
C ILE A 358 -3.55 -5.51 -11.44
N ASN A 359 -2.67 -5.01 -12.30
CA ASN A 359 -2.33 -5.67 -13.56
C ASN A 359 -0.86 -6.07 -13.54
N LEU A 360 -0.60 -7.37 -13.47
CA LEU A 360 0.74 -7.95 -13.44
C LEU A 360 1.10 -8.46 -14.85
N HIS A 361 2.17 -7.95 -15.41
CA HIS A 361 2.62 -8.25 -16.76
C HIS A 361 3.98 -8.96 -16.75
N ALA A 362 4.07 -10.09 -17.42
CA ALA A 362 5.31 -10.85 -17.60
C ALA A 362 6.18 -10.16 -18.65
N GLU A 363 7.27 -9.54 -18.22
CA GLU A 363 8.20 -8.88 -19.13
C GLU A 363 9.04 -9.93 -19.88
N SER A 364 9.01 -9.86 -21.22
CA SER A 364 9.80 -10.78 -22.06
C SER A 364 11.30 -10.66 -21.74
N GLU A 365 11.98 -11.78 -21.56
CA GLU A 365 13.39 -11.90 -21.13
C GLU A 365 14.41 -11.07 -21.96
N LYS A 366 14.01 -10.51 -23.10
CA LYS A 366 14.85 -9.69 -23.98
C LYS A 366 15.24 -8.34 -23.41
N LYS A 367 14.51 -7.81 -22.42
CA LYS A 367 15.01 -6.69 -21.63
C LYS A 367 15.93 -7.25 -20.55
N THR A 368 17.21 -7.01 -20.71
CA THR A 368 18.21 -7.35 -19.71
C THR A 368 17.81 -6.63 -18.42
N PHE A 369 17.29 -7.39 -17.47
CA PHE A 369 17.05 -6.86 -16.14
C PHE A 369 18.40 -6.39 -15.60
N GLN A 370 18.53 -5.10 -15.35
CA GLN A 370 19.82 -4.51 -14.97
C GLN A 370 20.29 -5.00 -13.59
N LYS A 371 19.43 -5.69 -12.82
CA LYS A 371 19.70 -6.16 -11.46
C LYS A 371 19.05 -7.53 -11.17
N PRO A 372 19.61 -8.32 -10.24
CA PRO A 372 19.13 -9.65 -9.91
C PRO A 372 17.71 -9.61 -9.31
N TRP A 373 16.86 -10.53 -9.78
CA TRP A 373 15.50 -10.73 -9.26
C TRP A 373 15.53 -11.40 -7.90
N ILE A 374 14.67 -10.95 -6.98
CA ILE A 374 14.59 -11.50 -5.62
C ILE A 374 13.44 -12.51 -5.59
N GLU A 375 13.76 -13.78 -5.38
CA GLU A 375 12.81 -14.91 -5.45
C GLU A 375 12.00 -15.07 -4.16
N ASP A 376 12.60 -14.74 -3.00
CA ASP A 376 11.97 -14.72 -1.68
C ASP A 376 12.28 -13.37 -1.00
N VAL A 377 11.26 -12.56 -0.73
CA VAL A 377 11.49 -11.23 -0.12
C VAL A 377 11.02 -11.23 1.33
N GLU A 378 11.97 -11.43 2.23
CA GLU A 378 11.88 -10.91 3.58
C GLU A 378 12.10 -9.37 3.50
N LEU A 379 11.21 -8.58 4.09
CA LEU A 379 11.34 -7.12 4.18
C LEU A 379 11.17 -6.68 5.62
N GLY A 380 12.16 -5.98 6.17
CA GLY A 380 12.12 -5.54 7.55
C GLY A 380 13.50 -5.28 8.14
N LEU A 381 13.55 -5.27 9.47
CA LEU A 381 14.77 -5.07 10.23
C LEU A 381 15.17 -6.36 10.94
N GLU A 382 16.35 -6.87 10.61
CA GLU A 382 16.94 -8.00 11.32
C GLU A 382 17.76 -7.52 12.51
N LEU A 383 17.35 -7.97 13.69
CA LEU A 383 18.07 -7.82 14.94
C LEU A 383 18.88 -9.09 15.21
N ARG A 384 20.20 -8.93 15.35
CA ARG A 384 21.08 -9.99 15.84
C ARG A 384 21.53 -9.62 17.26
N THR A 385 21.18 -10.46 18.25
CA THR A 385 21.62 -10.31 19.65
C THR A 385 22.04 -11.68 20.20
N ASP A 386 23.25 -11.81 20.76
CA ASP A 386 23.72 -13.01 21.47
C ASP A 386 23.45 -14.34 20.73
N GLY A 387 23.62 -14.36 19.41
CA GLY A 387 23.41 -15.54 18.55
C GLY A 387 21.94 -15.82 18.16
N LYS A 388 20.99 -14.98 18.56
CA LYS A 388 19.58 -15.05 18.13
C LYS A 388 19.29 -14.02 17.03
N ARG A 389 18.53 -14.45 16.03
CA ARG A 389 18.01 -13.65 14.91
C ARG A 389 16.52 -13.35 15.19
N LYS A 390 16.13 -12.08 15.26
CA LYS A 390 14.72 -11.65 15.27
C LYS A 390 14.49 -10.74 14.07
N LEU A 391 13.57 -11.09 13.18
CA LEU A 391 13.13 -10.24 12.07
C LEU A 391 11.91 -9.44 12.51
N LEU A 392 12.03 -8.12 12.49
CA LEU A 392 10.92 -7.20 12.69
C LEU A 392 10.37 -6.81 11.32
N ASN A 393 9.11 -7.16 11.08
CA ASN A 393 8.40 -6.78 9.85
C ASN A 393 7.52 -5.56 10.14
N PRO A 394 7.43 -4.57 9.24
CA PRO A 394 6.62 -3.38 9.47
C PRO A 394 5.10 -3.67 9.56
N TRP A 395 4.63 -4.78 8.99
CA TRP A 395 3.22 -5.17 8.94
C TRP A 395 2.79 -6.21 9.99
N SER A 396 3.68 -6.65 10.89
CA SER A 396 3.27 -7.58 11.95
C SER A 396 2.38 -6.86 12.96
N ILE A 397 1.53 -7.57 13.71
CA ILE A 397 0.78 -6.98 14.84
C ILE A 397 1.75 -6.40 15.89
N GLU A 398 2.99 -6.91 15.94
CA GLU A 398 4.10 -6.32 16.70
C GLU A 398 4.63 -4.99 16.09
N GLY A 399 4.26 -4.63 14.86
CA GLY A 399 4.67 -3.41 14.15
C GLY A 399 3.57 -2.35 13.96
N ALA A 400 2.28 -2.71 14.01
CA ALA A 400 1.17 -1.77 13.81
C ALA A 400 0.49 -1.27 15.10
N ILE A 401 0.99 -1.71 16.25
CA ILE A 401 0.80 -1.09 17.55
C ILE A 401 2.23 -0.83 18.03
N SER A 402 2.51 0.30 18.66
CA SER A 402 3.71 0.53 19.49
C SER A 402 3.97 -0.71 20.34
N ILE A 403 4.76 -1.67 19.84
CA ILE A 403 4.98 -2.96 20.47
C ILE A 403 6.45 -3.27 20.37
N GLU A 404 7.00 -3.28 21.58
CA GLU A 404 8.38 -3.54 21.93
C GLU A 404 9.32 -2.40 21.58
N SER A 405 9.39 -1.44 22.52
CA SER A 405 10.64 -0.81 22.92
C SER A 405 11.70 -1.93 23.11
N VAL A 406 12.36 -2.34 22.03
CA VAL A 406 13.44 -3.32 22.12
C VAL A 406 14.57 -2.61 22.84
N LYS A 407 14.78 -2.93 24.12
CA LYS A 407 15.90 -2.41 24.91
C LYS A 407 17.20 -3.01 24.38
N VAL A 408 17.73 -2.39 23.33
CA VAL A 408 19.02 -2.66 22.69
C VAL A 408 20.12 -2.42 23.73
N LYS A 409 20.79 -3.48 24.21
CA LYS A 409 22.00 -3.36 25.05
C LYS A 409 23.24 -3.22 24.15
N GLU A 410 24.05 -2.20 24.43
CA GLU A 410 25.17 -1.65 23.63
C GLU A 410 26.19 -2.63 22.99
N ASN A 411 26.25 -3.91 23.38
CA ASN A 411 27.43 -4.74 23.09
C ASN A 411 27.35 -5.72 21.91
N MET A 412 26.21 -5.93 21.24
CA MET A 412 26.14 -6.84 20.07
C MET A 412 24.94 -6.56 19.16
N ILE A 413 24.76 -5.34 18.62
CA ILE A 413 23.62 -5.09 17.73
C ILE A 413 24.13 -4.62 16.37
N ASN A 414 24.19 -5.58 15.45
CA ASN A 414 24.21 -5.28 14.02
C ASN A 414 22.76 -5.21 13.57
N LEU A 415 22.30 -4.00 13.27
CA LEU A 415 21.05 -3.78 12.57
C LEU A 415 21.30 -4.02 11.09
N ASN A 416 20.54 -4.94 10.50
CA ASN A 416 20.61 -5.24 9.09
C ASN A 416 19.22 -5.03 8.48
N LEU A 417 19.11 -4.14 7.49
CA LEU A 417 17.85 -3.92 6.80
C LEU A 417 17.74 -4.96 5.68
N ILE A 418 16.72 -5.80 5.77
CA ILE A 418 16.44 -6.80 4.75
C ILE A 418 15.40 -6.23 3.81
N GLY A 419 15.67 -6.32 2.51
CA GLY A 419 14.71 -6.00 1.46
C GLY A 419 15.41 -5.75 0.12
N PRO A 420 14.66 -5.31 -0.89
CA PRO A 420 15.22 -4.98 -2.19
C PRO A 420 16.16 -3.77 -2.12
N GLU A 421 17.25 -3.82 -2.88
CA GLU A 421 18.24 -2.74 -2.94
C GLU A 421 17.63 -1.37 -3.33
N GLU A 422 16.62 -1.39 -4.19
CA GLU A 422 15.93 -0.17 -4.66
C GLU A 422 14.77 0.26 -3.77
N PHE A 423 14.43 -0.54 -2.76
CA PHE A 423 13.39 -0.17 -1.81
C PHE A 423 13.88 0.99 -0.94
N LYS A 424 12.99 1.96 -0.75
CA LYS A 424 13.29 3.18 -0.01
C LYS A 424 12.40 3.28 1.22
N ILE A 425 12.96 3.81 2.28
CA ILE A 425 12.28 4.06 3.55
C ILE A 425 12.60 5.46 4.04
N ASP A 426 11.74 6.01 4.89
CA ASP A 426 12.10 7.18 5.67
C ASP A 426 12.73 6.74 6.99
N VAL A 427 13.78 7.47 7.38
CA VAL A 427 14.53 7.18 8.60
C VAL A 427 14.52 8.42 9.48
N LYS A 428 13.96 8.29 10.67
CA LYS A 428 13.85 9.38 11.66
C LYS A 428 14.61 8.99 12.92
N GLY A 429 15.39 9.93 13.46
CA GLY A 429 16.24 9.72 14.63
C GLY A 429 16.07 10.85 15.63
N SER A 430 15.96 10.50 16.90
CA SER A 430 16.01 11.44 18.01
C SER A 430 17.30 11.23 18.80
N PHE A 431 17.94 12.32 19.17
CA PHE A 431 19.25 12.32 19.82
C PHE A 431 19.19 13.05 21.16
N SER A 432 20.10 12.68 22.06
CA SER A 432 20.26 13.38 23.34
C SER A 432 20.76 14.82 23.13
N GLU A 433 20.52 15.70 24.09
CA GLU A 433 21.04 17.09 24.04
C GLU A 433 22.57 17.16 24.10
N GLU A 434 23.22 16.08 24.55
CA GLU A 434 24.67 15.96 24.71
C GLU A 434 25.38 15.48 23.43
N SER A 435 24.65 15.01 22.42
CA SER A 435 25.25 14.57 21.15
C SER A 435 25.62 15.75 20.24
N ASP A 436 26.50 15.48 19.27
CA ASP A 436 26.84 16.44 18.20
C ASP A 436 25.64 16.78 17.30
N TYR A 437 24.65 15.88 17.25
CA TYR A 437 23.42 15.99 16.47
C TYR A 437 22.26 16.34 17.40
N ARG A 438 22.14 17.60 17.80
CA ARG A 438 21.05 18.00 18.70
C ARG A 438 19.69 17.91 18.00
N GLY A 439 18.75 17.19 18.62
CA GLY A 439 17.33 17.22 18.25
C GLY A 439 16.87 16.05 17.39
N PHE A 440 16.05 16.35 16.38
CA PHE A 440 15.38 15.38 15.52
C PHE A 440 15.91 15.47 14.09
N ILE A 441 16.38 14.35 13.54
CA ILE A 441 16.82 14.24 12.15
C ILE A 441 15.83 13.36 11.39
N CYS A 442 15.47 13.79 10.19
CA CYS A 442 14.62 13.03 9.28
C CYS A 442 15.27 12.95 7.91
N MET A 443 15.35 11.74 7.38
CA MET A 443 15.80 11.46 6.03
C MET A 443 14.68 10.76 5.27
N TRP A 444 14.35 11.30 4.11
CA TRP A 444 13.26 10.81 3.26
C TRP A 444 13.81 9.99 2.10
N ASP A 445 13.05 9.03 1.59
CA ASP A 445 13.36 8.27 0.37
C ASP A 445 14.77 7.64 0.37
N THR A 446 15.18 7.09 1.51
CA THR A 446 16.53 6.56 1.72
C THR A 446 16.58 5.08 1.32
N SER A 447 17.52 4.70 0.44
CA SER A 447 17.72 3.29 0.08
C SER A 447 18.10 2.45 1.30
N LEU A 448 17.74 1.16 1.30
CA LEU A 448 18.02 0.27 2.44
C LEU A 448 19.50 0.24 2.84
N GLU A 449 20.43 0.16 1.87
CA GLU A 449 21.88 0.17 2.15
C GLU A 449 22.32 1.46 2.85
N LYS A 450 21.83 2.61 2.36
CA LYS A 450 22.16 3.91 2.94
C LYS A 450 21.53 4.07 4.32
N ALA A 451 20.28 3.64 4.48
CA ALA A 451 19.58 3.64 5.74
C ALA A 451 20.32 2.77 6.78
N GLU A 452 20.78 1.57 6.40
CA GLU A 452 21.55 0.68 7.28
C GLU A 452 22.85 1.34 7.75
N SER A 453 23.57 1.99 6.84
CA SER A 453 24.78 2.75 7.18
C SER A 453 24.48 3.89 8.17
N ILE A 454 23.40 4.63 7.94
CA ILE A 454 22.95 5.73 8.82
C ILE A 454 22.60 5.21 10.20
N LEU A 455 21.81 4.14 10.29
CA LEU A 455 21.37 3.57 11.56
C LEU A 455 22.56 3.15 12.43
N ASN A 456 23.54 2.47 11.82
CA ASN A 456 24.74 2.04 12.51
C ASN A 456 25.65 3.22 12.93
N SER A 457 25.57 4.36 12.25
CA SER A 457 26.22 5.61 12.66
C SER A 457 25.48 6.25 13.84
N TRP A 458 24.17 6.44 13.70
CA TRP A 458 23.33 7.10 14.70
C TRP A 458 23.34 6.39 16.06
N ILE A 459 23.35 5.05 16.07
CA ILE A 459 23.49 4.27 17.31
C ILE A 459 24.79 4.62 18.06
N LYS A 460 25.88 4.88 17.33
CA LYS A 460 27.18 5.26 17.93
C LYS A 460 27.23 6.73 18.37
N GLU A 461 26.32 7.54 17.86
CA GLU A 461 26.24 9.00 18.08
C GLU A 461 25.12 9.37 19.07
N ASP A 462 24.81 8.47 20.02
CA ASP A 462 23.81 8.66 21.07
C ASP A 462 22.37 8.91 20.59
N CYS A 463 21.98 8.32 19.45
CA CYS A 463 20.57 8.21 19.06
C CYS A 463 19.83 7.33 20.07
N ASN A 464 18.71 7.83 20.62
CA ASN A 464 17.93 7.16 21.65
C ASN A 464 16.62 6.58 21.13
N HIS A 465 16.11 7.09 20.00
CA HIS A 465 14.88 6.63 19.39
C HIS A 465 15.00 6.70 17.87
N ILE A 466 14.64 5.61 17.19
CA ILE A 466 14.69 5.48 15.73
C ILE A 466 13.31 5.05 15.24
N ILE A 467 12.83 5.69 14.17
CA ILE A 467 11.63 5.28 13.44
C ILE A 467 12.03 4.98 11.99
N LEU A 468 11.73 3.77 11.55
CA LEU A 468 11.83 3.34 10.16
C LEU A 468 10.42 3.34 9.58
N ASP A 469 10.17 4.21 8.62
CA ASP A 469 8.88 4.35 7.96
C ASP A 469 8.92 3.59 6.64
N TYR A 470 8.15 2.49 6.54
CA TYR A 470 8.00 1.70 5.31
C TYR A 470 6.75 2.15 4.54
N ASP A 471 6.31 3.39 4.75
CA ASP A 471 5.12 3.98 4.15
C ASP A 471 3.87 3.14 4.45
N SER A 472 3.19 2.63 3.42
CA SER A 472 1.94 1.88 3.58
C SER A 472 2.07 0.57 4.33
N LEU A 473 3.30 0.06 4.47
CA LEU A 473 3.59 -1.18 5.19
C LEU A 473 3.58 -1.05 6.70
N GLY A 474 3.66 0.18 7.21
CA GLY A 474 3.78 0.47 8.62
C GLY A 474 5.17 0.94 9.00
N ILE A 475 5.39 1.01 10.31
CA ILE A 475 6.58 1.60 10.91
C ILE A 475 7.28 0.58 11.81
N ILE A 476 8.60 0.68 11.93
CA ILE A 476 9.37 -0.01 12.96
C ILE A 476 9.97 1.07 13.86
N GLU A 477 9.58 1.06 15.14
CA GLU A 477 10.13 1.96 16.16
C GLU A 477 11.12 1.21 17.05
N LEU A 478 12.26 1.83 17.34
CA LEU A 478 13.31 1.27 18.18
C LEU A 478 13.67 2.27 19.28
N ASP A 479 13.54 1.83 20.54
CA ASP A 479 14.04 2.58 21.70
C ASP A 479 15.40 2.06 22.14
N ILE A 480 16.44 2.85 21.85
CA ILE A 480 17.81 2.50 22.19
C ILE A 480 18.11 2.99 23.60
N GLN A 481 18.20 2.05 24.53
CA GLN A 481 18.63 2.36 25.89
C GLN A 481 20.14 2.48 25.94
N GLN A 482 20.62 3.72 25.91
CA GLN A 482 22.02 4.00 26.19
C GLN A 482 22.36 3.52 27.61
N PRO A 483 23.47 2.76 27.79
CA PRO A 483 23.88 2.39 29.12
C PRO A 483 24.25 3.66 29.89
N LYS A 484 23.77 3.72 31.12
CA LYS A 484 24.07 4.83 32.02
C LYS A 484 25.60 4.98 32.11
N PRO A 485 26.16 6.19 32.25
CA PRO A 485 27.62 6.42 32.25
C PRO A 485 28.38 5.51 33.22
N TRP A 486 27.74 5.15 34.33
CA TRP A 486 28.29 4.29 35.37
C TRP A 486 28.21 2.78 35.11
N GLN A 487 27.54 2.35 34.05
CA GLN A 487 27.56 0.97 33.55
C GLN A 487 28.81 0.67 32.70
N LYS A 488 29.56 1.69 32.27
CA LYS A 488 30.85 1.52 31.60
C LYS A 488 31.96 1.29 32.63
N LYS A 489 32.80 0.27 32.41
CA LYS A 489 33.90 -0.06 33.32
C LYS A 489 35.02 0.96 33.17
N LEU A 490 35.28 1.75 34.21
CA LEU A 490 36.34 2.74 34.21
C LEU A 490 37.74 2.08 34.17
N PRO A 491 38.70 2.63 33.40
CA PRO A 491 40.09 2.20 33.47
C PRO A 491 40.67 2.39 34.89
N ASP A 492 41.55 1.48 35.31
CA ASP A 492 42.17 1.53 36.65
C ASP A 492 42.81 2.90 36.96
N ARG A 493 43.46 3.52 35.97
CA ARG A 493 44.10 4.83 36.12
C ARG A 493 43.10 5.95 36.39
N GLU A 494 41.92 5.88 35.78
CA GLU A 494 40.86 6.87 35.99
C GLU A 494 40.24 6.71 37.37
N ILE A 495 39.99 5.47 37.80
CA ILE A 495 39.55 5.15 39.17
C ILE A 495 40.56 5.70 40.19
N GLU A 496 41.85 5.49 39.97
CA GLU A 496 42.91 6.04 40.84
C GLU A 496 42.91 7.57 40.89
N ASN A 497 42.71 8.24 39.76
CA ASN A 497 42.63 9.71 39.69
C ASN A 497 41.41 10.24 40.45
N ARG A 498 40.23 9.65 40.21
CA ARG A 498 38.99 10.05 40.90
C ARG A 498 39.10 9.84 42.40
N LEU A 499 39.72 8.74 42.85
CA LEU A 499 39.99 8.47 44.26
C LEU A 499 40.93 9.49 44.91
N ARG A 500 41.90 10.04 44.18
CA ARG A 500 42.82 11.11 44.66
C ARG A 500 42.13 12.46 44.80
N ASN A 501 41.11 12.71 43.99
CA ASN A 501 40.35 13.96 44.00
C ASN A 501 39.24 13.99 45.06
N LEU A 502 39.03 12.90 45.80
CA LEU A 502 38.11 12.89 46.94
C LEU A 502 38.63 13.81 48.05
N SER A 503 37.72 14.57 48.68
CA SER A 503 38.03 15.49 49.79
C SER A 503 38.76 14.80 50.95
N LYS A 504 38.52 13.51 51.14
CA LYS A 504 39.26 12.65 52.06
C LYS A 504 39.36 11.23 51.51
N ILE A 505 40.58 10.70 51.43
CA ILE A 505 40.80 9.33 50.97
C ILE A 505 40.15 8.33 51.94
N PRO A 506 39.21 7.49 51.49
CA PRO A 506 38.50 6.55 52.35
C PRO A 506 39.42 5.47 52.93
N LYS A 507 39.18 5.05 54.19
CA LYS A 507 39.94 3.95 54.81
C LYS A 507 39.56 2.56 54.28
N LYS A 508 38.33 2.39 53.78
CA LYS A 508 37.77 1.13 53.28
C LYS A 508 36.88 1.39 52.06
N THR A 509 36.78 0.41 51.16
CA THR A 509 35.90 0.48 49.98
C THR A 509 34.47 0.09 50.36
N GLY A 510 33.66 1.09 50.68
CA GLY A 510 32.20 0.96 50.77
C GLY A 510 31.52 1.18 49.42
N TRP A 511 30.23 0.84 49.32
CA TRP A 511 29.46 1.13 48.11
C TRP A 511 29.24 2.63 47.87
N SER A 512 29.23 3.44 48.94
CA SER A 512 29.26 4.90 48.82
C SER A 512 30.47 5.38 48.02
N VAL A 513 31.66 4.84 48.31
CA VAL A 513 32.91 5.17 47.60
C VAL A 513 32.85 4.71 46.15
N VAL A 514 32.28 3.53 45.87
CA VAL A 514 32.11 3.04 44.50
C VAL A 514 31.20 3.97 43.70
N ARG A 515 30.07 4.38 44.29
CA ARG A 515 29.13 5.32 43.67
C ARG A 515 29.77 6.68 43.43
N GLU A 516 30.51 7.22 44.38
CA GLU A 516 31.20 8.49 44.26
C GLU A 516 32.27 8.46 43.16
N VAL A 517 33.06 7.38 43.07
CA VAL A 517 34.05 7.18 42.01
C VAL A 517 33.41 7.07 40.63
N TYR A 518 32.28 6.37 40.52
CA TYR A 518 31.57 6.20 39.25
C TYR A 518 30.61 7.36 38.94
N GLY A 519 30.47 8.36 39.81
CA GLY A 519 29.58 9.51 39.63
C GLY A 519 28.09 9.14 39.66
N VAL A 520 27.71 8.22 40.54
CA VAL A 520 26.40 7.56 40.55
C VAL A 520 25.50 8.10 41.65
N PRO A 521 24.20 8.32 41.41
CA PRO A 521 23.25 8.69 42.46
C PRO A 521 23.25 7.67 43.62
N LEU A 522 23.13 8.16 44.86
CA LEU A 522 23.22 7.34 46.08
C LEU A 522 22.20 6.19 46.13
N GLU A 523 21.05 6.37 45.48
CA GLU A 523 19.93 5.43 45.44
C GLU A 523 20.11 4.31 44.41
N THR A 524 21.13 4.38 43.55
CA THR A 524 21.34 3.39 42.48
C THR A 524 21.67 2.01 43.06
N SER A 525 20.95 0.98 42.62
CA SER A 525 21.18 -0.41 43.03
C SER A 525 22.58 -0.89 42.67
N HIS A 526 23.15 -1.80 43.47
CA HIS A 526 24.48 -2.36 43.20
C HIS A 526 24.51 -3.18 41.90
N ASP A 527 23.37 -3.77 41.52
CA ASP A 527 23.24 -4.62 40.34
C ASP A 527 23.26 -3.82 39.03
N GLU A 528 23.15 -2.49 39.10
CA GLU A 528 23.29 -1.60 37.95
C GLU A 528 24.74 -1.23 37.64
N LEU A 529 25.72 -1.68 38.44
CA LEU A 529 27.14 -1.39 38.25
C LEU A 529 27.89 -2.59 37.63
N PRO A 530 29.04 -2.36 36.95
CA PRO A 530 29.80 -3.44 36.34
C PRO A 530 30.22 -4.53 37.33
N ASP A 531 30.18 -5.78 36.88
CA ASP A 531 30.62 -6.91 37.70
C ASP A 531 32.06 -6.74 38.18
N GLY A 532 32.25 -6.98 39.49
CA GLY A 532 33.56 -6.86 40.14
C GLY A 532 34.04 -5.41 40.35
N VAL A 533 33.22 -4.39 40.06
CA VAL A 533 33.59 -2.97 40.24
C VAL A 533 34.11 -2.67 41.65
N LYS A 534 33.48 -3.23 42.69
CA LYS A 534 33.90 -3.03 44.08
C LYS A 534 35.31 -3.57 44.34
N LYS A 535 35.66 -4.69 43.70
CA LYS A 535 37.00 -5.28 43.78
C LYS A 535 38.02 -4.41 43.03
N GLN A 536 37.63 -3.85 41.89
CA GLN A 536 38.45 -2.93 41.10
C GLN A 536 38.76 -1.64 41.88
N VAL A 537 37.75 -0.96 42.40
CA VAL A 537 37.89 0.25 43.23
C VAL A 537 38.72 -0.05 44.49
N ARG A 538 38.54 -1.22 45.11
CA ARG A 538 39.37 -1.63 46.26
C ARG A 538 40.86 -1.78 45.92
N ARG A 539 41.19 -2.36 44.77
CA ARG A 539 42.57 -2.49 44.30
C ARG A 539 43.18 -1.12 44.03
N ALA A 540 42.47 -0.24 43.34
CA ALA A 540 42.90 1.12 43.08
C ALA A 540 43.10 1.92 44.38
N LEU A 541 42.17 1.82 45.34
CA LEU A 541 42.29 2.48 46.64
C LEU A 541 43.54 2.03 47.41
N MET A 542 43.87 0.73 47.40
CA MET A 542 45.10 0.23 48.04
C MET A 542 46.36 0.81 47.38
N LYS A 543 46.37 0.94 46.04
CA LYS A 543 47.49 1.56 45.31
C LYS A 543 47.65 3.05 45.64
N VAL A 544 46.54 3.79 45.65
CA VAL A 544 46.54 5.23 45.99
C VAL A 544 47.04 5.45 47.43
N ARG A 545 46.62 4.61 48.39
CA ARG A 545 47.07 4.70 49.78
C ARG A 545 48.55 4.39 49.96
N ARG A 546 49.08 3.33 49.33
CA ARG A 546 50.52 3.00 49.39
C ARG A 546 51.38 4.17 48.90
N LYS A 547 50.98 4.82 47.80
CA LYS A 547 51.70 5.97 47.24
C LYS A 547 51.63 7.23 48.14
N ASN A 548 50.59 7.41 48.94
CA ASN A 548 50.45 8.57 49.84
C ASN A 548 51.05 8.34 51.23
N GLU A 549 51.15 7.09 51.68
CA GLU A 549 51.75 6.71 52.97
C GLU A 549 53.29 6.56 52.89
N GLY A 550 53.92 6.87 51.74
CA GLY A 550 55.38 6.92 51.60
C GLY A 550 56.09 5.57 51.68
N TYR A 551 55.43 4.49 51.22
CA TYR A 551 56.00 3.13 51.12
C TYR A 551 56.38 2.75 49.71
#